data_AF-A0A1F7UYU2-F1
#
_entry.id   AF-A0A1F7UYU2-F1
#
_cell.length_a   1.000
_cell.length_b   1.000
_cell.length_c   1.000
_cell.angle_alpha   90.00
_cell.angle_beta   90.00
_cell.angle_gamma   90.00
#
_symmetry.space_group_name_H-M   'P 1'
#
loop_
_entity.id
_entity.type
_entity.pdbx_description
1 polymer ?
#
loop_
_entity_poly.entity_id
_entity_poly.type
_entity_poly.pdbx_seq_one_letter_code
_entity_poly.pdbx_strand_id
1 'polypeptide(L)'
;MVEGEVAEYTLSQKKWVRFTLKDLDGSALLKCFLTIYQLNVDIKDGDRIIVHATPKVYAPYGTLTLNINSIETVGEGGLKAALERLQKQLREEGLFDETRKRPLPELPNRIGLITSRDAAACSDFIRILSNRWGDVDVELAHVHVQGERAVPEICGALTHFNALPQSDRPDVLVLTRGGGSLEDLMAFNAEAVVRAVFASRIPIVVAVGHERDETLAEYAADVRASTPSNAAERLVPERAAMLQQVCMHADRLRARVDDYLAQRGLLVERSVSRMQSVMARVHLALSETIQTVEHAGEAMLARIEAHRRHIHTLVTLIRELDPARVLRRGYAMVKKSGRVVTSAKELDKGDRISVHLAEGQVDAAVL
;
A
#
# COMPACT_ATOMS: atom_id res chain seq x y z
N MET A 1 -51.19 -14.32 -42.30
CA MET A 1 -50.21 -14.79 -41.31
C MET A 1 -50.97 -15.02 -40.03
N VAL A 2 -50.82 -16.18 -39.41
CA VAL A 2 -51.54 -16.56 -38.18
C VAL A 2 -50.52 -17.22 -37.24
N GLU A 3 -50.47 -16.78 -35.99
CA GLU A 3 -49.66 -17.41 -34.93
C GLU A 3 -50.56 -18.30 -34.08
N GLY A 4 -50.04 -19.42 -33.60
CA GLY A 4 -50.66 -20.19 -32.54
C GLY A 4 -49.90 -21.47 -32.21
N GLU A 5 -50.48 -22.27 -31.34
CA GLU A 5 -49.91 -23.54 -30.87
C GLU A 5 -50.43 -24.70 -31.72
N VAL A 6 -49.54 -25.62 -32.11
CA VAL A 6 -49.89 -26.83 -32.86
C VAL A 6 -50.58 -27.83 -31.93
N ALA A 7 -51.75 -28.31 -32.34
CA ALA A 7 -52.49 -29.39 -31.69
C ALA A 7 -52.96 -30.43 -32.71
N GLU A 8 -53.23 -31.64 -32.25
CA GLU A 8 -53.80 -32.75 -33.04
C GLU A 8 -53.04 -33.06 -34.34
N TYR A 9 -51.70 -32.99 -34.30
CA TYR A 9 -50.86 -33.28 -35.45
C TYR A 9 -51.06 -34.71 -35.95
N THR A 10 -51.46 -34.85 -37.22
CA THR A 10 -51.73 -36.13 -37.86
C THR A 10 -51.07 -36.19 -39.23
N LEU A 11 -50.25 -37.23 -39.44
CA LEU A 11 -49.67 -37.56 -40.74
C LEU A 11 -50.47 -38.66 -41.43
N SER A 12 -51.16 -38.33 -42.52
CA SER A 12 -51.97 -39.29 -43.28
C SER A 12 -51.26 -39.73 -44.57
N GLN A 13 -51.20 -41.05 -44.79
CA GLN A 13 -50.64 -41.69 -45.99
C GLN A 13 -49.21 -41.22 -46.37
N LYS A 14 -48.42 -40.75 -45.40
CA LYS A 14 -47.07 -40.16 -45.60
C LYS A 14 -47.02 -39.03 -46.65
N LYS A 15 -48.15 -38.38 -46.95
CA LYS A 15 -48.26 -37.35 -47.98
C LYS A 15 -48.97 -36.08 -47.50
N TRP A 16 -49.92 -36.24 -46.58
CA TRP A 16 -50.79 -35.15 -46.13
C TRP A 16 -50.60 -34.91 -44.64
N VAL A 17 -50.33 -33.67 -44.27
CA VAL A 17 -50.18 -33.22 -42.89
C VAL A 17 -51.42 -32.42 -42.51
N ARG A 18 -52.01 -32.76 -41.36
CA ARG A 18 -53.11 -31.99 -40.77
C ARG A 18 -52.76 -31.69 -39.33
N PHE A 19 -53.04 -30.47 -38.90
CA PHE A 19 -52.96 -30.07 -37.50
C PHE A 19 -53.99 -28.97 -37.24
N THR A 20 -54.33 -28.74 -35.99
CA THR A 20 -55.13 -27.60 -35.55
C THR A 20 -54.22 -26.54 -34.95
N LEU A 21 -54.46 -25.29 -35.30
CA LEU A 21 -53.82 -24.12 -34.72
C LEU A 21 -54.72 -23.60 -33.63
N LYS A 22 -54.25 -23.66 -32.38
CA LYS A 22 -54.95 -23.17 -31.20
C LYS A 22 -54.45 -21.77 -30.88
N ASP A 23 -55.39 -20.86 -30.66
CA ASP A 23 -55.09 -19.51 -30.18
C ASP A 23 -54.50 -19.55 -28.76
N LEU A 24 -53.65 -18.59 -28.44
CA LEU A 24 -52.91 -18.51 -27.17
C LEU A 24 -53.85 -18.32 -25.98
N ASP A 25 -55.01 -17.69 -26.20
CA ASP A 25 -56.08 -17.54 -25.22
C ASP A 25 -57.04 -18.76 -25.17
N GLY A 26 -56.75 -19.81 -25.97
CA GLY A 26 -57.44 -21.10 -25.97
C GLY A 26 -58.85 -21.13 -26.55
N SER A 27 -59.32 -20.01 -27.11
CA SER A 27 -60.72 -19.80 -27.52
C SER A 27 -61.01 -20.15 -28.98
N ALA A 28 -60.01 -20.11 -29.87
CA ALA A 28 -60.18 -20.39 -31.30
C ALA A 28 -59.32 -21.56 -31.77
N LEU A 29 -59.92 -22.43 -32.60
CA LEU A 29 -59.27 -23.58 -33.23
C LEU A 29 -59.40 -23.45 -34.76
N LEU A 30 -58.27 -23.44 -35.46
CA LEU A 30 -58.21 -23.35 -36.92
C LEU A 30 -57.62 -24.63 -37.51
N LYS A 31 -58.38 -25.29 -38.38
CA LYS A 31 -57.92 -26.51 -39.05
C LYS A 31 -56.93 -26.14 -40.15
N CYS A 32 -55.76 -26.77 -40.14
CA CYS A 32 -54.67 -26.51 -41.07
C CYS A 32 -54.36 -27.75 -41.90
N PHE A 33 -54.03 -27.52 -43.17
CA PHE A 33 -53.72 -28.57 -44.13
C PHE A 33 -52.52 -28.18 -45.00
N LEU A 34 -51.61 -29.13 -45.19
CA LEU A 34 -50.50 -29.02 -46.13
C LEU A 34 -50.03 -30.38 -46.64
N THR A 35 -49.21 -30.34 -47.70
CA THR A 35 -48.48 -31.52 -48.16
C THR A 35 -47.15 -31.66 -47.44
N ILE A 36 -46.65 -32.90 -47.30
CA ILE A 36 -45.37 -33.17 -46.65
C ILE A 36 -44.18 -32.44 -47.32
N TYR A 37 -44.27 -32.17 -48.63
CA TYR A 37 -43.24 -31.43 -49.37
C TYR A 37 -43.18 -29.95 -49.03
N GLN A 38 -44.24 -29.39 -48.43
CA GLN A 38 -44.29 -28.00 -47.96
C GLN A 38 -43.85 -27.89 -46.49
N LEU A 39 -43.60 -29.03 -45.83
CA LEU A 39 -43.14 -29.09 -44.45
C LEU A 39 -41.61 -28.94 -44.42
N ASN A 40 -41.13 -27.69 -44.37
CA ASN A 40 -39.69 -27.38 -44.31
C ASN A 40 -39.12 -27.43 -42.89
N VAL A 41 -39.98 -27.60 -41.87
CA VAL A 41 -39.60 -27.59 -40.45
C VAL A 41 -40.33 -28.74 -39.75
N ASP A 42 -39.62 -29.46 -38.88
CA ASP A 42 -40.19 -30.55 -38.10
C ASP A 42 -41.07 -29.95 -36.98
N ILE A 43 -42.39 -30.22 -37.03
CA ILE A 43 -43.38 -29.69 -36.08
C ILE A 43 -43.90 -30.81 -35.18
N LYS A 44 -44.10 -30.49 -33.90
CA LYS A 44 -44.69 -31.37 -32.89
C LYS A 44 -45.87 -30.70 -32.21
N ASP A 45 -46.75 -31.52 -31.62
CA ASP A 45 -47.83 -31.01 -30.77
C ASP A 45 -47.22 -30.20 -29.61
N GLY A 46 -47.74 -28.98 -29.40
CA GLY A 46 -47.23 -28.00 -28.44
C GLY A 46 -46.23 -26.98 -29.01
N ASP A 47 -45.79 -27.13 -30.26
CA ASP A 47 -44.91 -26.14 -30.88
C ASP A 47 -45.69 -24.85 -31.22
N ARG A 48 -45.07 -23.71 -30.95
CA ARG A 48 -45.60 -22.40 -31.32
C ARG A 48 -45.10 -22.06 -32.72
N ILE A 49 -46.01 -21.79 -33.65
CA ILE A 49 -45.64 -21.56 -35.05
C ILE A 49 -46.38 -20.36 -35.63
N ILE A 50 -45.72 -19.69 -36.58
CA ILE A 50 -46.32 -18.73 -37.49
C ILE A 50 -46.56 -19.46 -38.80
N VAL A 51 -47.80 -19.35 -39.30
CA VAL A 51 -48.16 -19.90 -40.61
C VAL A 51 -48.58 -18.80 -41.58
N HIS A 52 -48.06 -18.90 -42.80
CA HIS A 52 -48.61 -18.16 -43.95
C HIS A 52 -49.55 -19.10 -44.67
N ALA A 53 -50.83 -18.76 -44.67
CA ALA A 53 -51.87 -19.64 -45.21
C ALA A 53 -52.90 -18.88 -46.04
N THR A 54 -53.53 -19.60 -46.96
CA THR A 54 -54.68 -19.14 -47.71
C THR A 54 -55.95 -19.75 -47.12
N PRO A 55 -56.95 -18.92 -46.74
CA PRO A 55 -58.19 -19.44 -46.20
C PRO A 55 -59.02 -20.10 -47.31
N LYS A 56 -59.53 -21.30 -47.01
CA LYS A 56 -60.44 -22.04 -47.88
C LYS A 56 -61.69 -22.40 -47.09
N VAL A 57 -62.83 -21.88 -47.54
CA VAL A 57 -64.13 -22.14 -46.92
C VAL A 57 -64.77 -23.34 -47.62
N TYR A 58 -65.16 -24.35 -46.85
CA TYR A 58 -65.91 -25.47 -47.37
C TYR A 58 -67.41 -25.17 -47.27
N ALA A 59 -67.99 -24.73 -48.40
CA ALA A 59 -69.38 -24.24 -48.47
C ALA A 59 -70.47 -25.17 -47.89
N PRO A 60 -70.38 -26.52 -47.98
CA PRO A 60 -71.41 -27.40 -47.42
C PRO A 60 -71.53 -27.43 -45.88
N TYR A 61 -70.46 -27.07 -45.14
CA TYR A 61 -70.45 -27.13 -43.67
C TYR A 61 -70.00 -25.82 -43.00
N GLY A 62 -69.76 -24.76 -43.78
CA GLY A 62 -69.30 -23.46 -43.25
C GLY A 62 -67.95 -23.51 -42.52
N THR A 63 -67.18 -24.59 -42.69
CA THR A 63 -65.91 -24.77 -41.99
C THR A 63 -64.77 -24.05 -42.71
N LEU A 64 -64.05 -23.23 -41.96
CA LEU A 64 -62.85 -22.54 -42.43
C LEU A 64 -61.64 -23.47 -42.24
N THR A 65 -60.92 -23.77 -43.32
CA THR A 65 -59.65 -24.51 -43.29
C THR A 65 -58.56 -23.64 -43.88
N LEU A 66 -57.37 -23.66 -43.30
CA LEU A 66 -56.19 -22.94 -43.77
C LEU A 66 -55.30 -23.89 -44.59
N ASN A 67 -55.12 -23.56 -45.87
CA ASN A 67 -54.09 -24.21 -46.68
C ASN A 67 -52.76 -23.50 -46.42
N ILE A 68 -51.80 -24.21 -45.84
CA ILE A 68 -50.52 -23.62 -45.44
C ILE A 68 -49.57 -23.52 -46.64
N ASN A 69 -48.99 -22.34 -46.82
CA ASN A 69 -48.00 -22.04 -47.85
C ASN A 69 -46.58 -22.15 -47.28
N SER A 70 -46.35 -21.63 -46.06
CA SER A 70 -45.09 -21.77 -45.32
C SER A 70 -45.34 -21.81 -43.81
N ILE A 71 -44.44 -22.49 -43.10
CA ILE A 71 -44.44 -22.62 -41.64
C ILE A 71 -43.10 -22.10 -41.13
N GLU A 72 -43.15 -21.24 -40.13
CA GLU A 72 -42.00 -20.76 -39.37
C GLU A 72 -42.23 -21.15 -37.90
N THR A 73 -41.30 -21.90 -37.31
CA THR A 73 -41.35 -22.18 -35.87
C THR A 73 -41.01 -20.92 -35.10
N VAL A 74 -41.91 -20.50 -34.23
CA VAL A 74 -41.63 -19.48 -33.21
C VAL A 74 -41.01 -20.22 -32.03
N GLY A 75 -39.68 -20.25 -31.94
CA GLY A 75 -39.07 -21.02 -30.87
C GLY A 75 -37.60 -20.71 -30.59
N GLU A 76 -37.33 -20.42 -29.32
CA GLU A 76 -36.01 -20.32 -28.68
C GLU A 76 -35.07 -21.48 -29.03
N GLY A 77 -35.60 -22.67 -29.37
CA GLY A 77 -34.82 -23.86 -29.67
C GLY A 77 -33.96 -23.77 -30.94
N GLY A 78 -34.45 -23.15 -32.02
CA GLY A 78 -33.69 -22.97 -33.26
C GLY A 78 -32.56 -21.96 -33.10
N LEU A 79 -32.87 -20.83 -32.43
CA LEU A 79 -31.90 -19.80 -32.05
C LEU A 79 -30.81 -20.36 -31.15
N LYS A 80 -31.18 -21.13 -30.13
CA LYS A 80 -30.23 -21.76 -29.21
C LYS A 80 -29.31 -22.76 -29.91
N ALA A 81 -29.85 -23.60 -30.80
CA ALA A 81 -29.04 -24.53 -31.58
C ALA A 81 -28.06 -23.81 -32.54
N ALA A 82 -28.48 -22.70 -33.13
CA ALA A 82 -27.60 -21.87 -33.96
C ALA A 82 -26.50 -21.20 -33.11
N LEU A 83 -26.86 -20.69 -31.93
CA LEU A 83 -25.93 -20.09 -30.97
C LEU A 83 -24.88 -21.09 -30.49
N GLU A 84 -25.27 -22.31 -30.12
CA GLU A 84 -24.36 -23.36 -29.68
C GLU A 84 -23.37 -23.77 -30.77
N ARG A 85 -23.83 -23.85 -32.03
CA ARG A 85 -22.95 -24.11 -33.19
C ARG A 85 -21.94 -22.99 -33.38
N LEU A 86 -22.39 -21.73 -33.32
CA LEU A 86 -21.50 -20.58 -33.45
C LEU A 86 -20.50 -20.50 -32.30
N GLN A 87 -20.96 -20.74 -31.06
CA GLN A 87 -20.09 -20.79 -29.89
C GLN A 87 -18.98 -21.83 -30.07
N LYS A 88 -19.34 -23.03 -30.54
CA LYS A 88 -18.35 -24.09 -30.79
C LYS A 88 -17.33 -23.66 -31.84
N GLN A 89 -17.79 -23.11 -32.96
CA GLN A 89 -16.90 -22.63 -34.03
C GLN A 89 -15.93 -21.55 -33.52
N LEU A 90 -16.43 -20.51 -32.84
CA LEU A 90 -15.60 -19.41 -32.35
C LEU A 90 -14.63 -19.87 -31.23
N ARG A 91 -15.02 -20.88 -30.45
CA ARG A 91 -14.13 -21.50 -29.45
C ARG A 91 -13.00 -22.29 -30.12
N GLU A 92 -13.29 -23.02 -31.20
CA GLU A 92 -12.28 -23.75 -31.99
C GLU A 92 -11.29 -22.78 -32.67
N GLU A 93 -11.75 -21.60 -33.05
CA GLU A 93 -10.89 -20.51 -33.58
C GLU A 93 -10.08 -19.79 -32.48
N GLY A 94 -10.29 -20.09 -31.19
CA GLY A 94 -9.55 -19.49 -30.07
C GLY A 94 -10.02 -18.10 -29.64
N LEU A 95 -11.21 -17.64 -30.08
CA LEU A 95 -11.68 -16.29 -29.77
C LEU A 95 -11.98 -16.06 -28.27
N PHE A 96 -12.10 -17.15 -27.50
CA PHE A 96 -12.42 -17.13 -26.08
C PHE A 96 -11.20 -17.47 -25.19
N ASP A 97 -10.00 -17.54 -25.76
CA ASP A 97 -8.79 -17.93 -25.03
C ASP A 97 -8.42 -16.90 -23.94
N GLU A 98 -8.25 -17.40 -22.72
CA GLU A 98 -7.86 -16.59 -21.55
C GLU A 98 -6.47 -15.93 -21.72
N THR A 99 -5.58 -16.53 -22.51
CA THR A 99 -4.22 -16.02 -22.75
C THR A 99 -4.19 -14.67 -23.47
N ARG A 100 -5.26 -14.32 -24.19
CA ARG A 100 -5.38 -13.02 -24.88
C ARG A 100 -5.94 -11.92 -23.98
N LYS A 101 -6.70 -12.29 -22.95
CA LYS A 101 -7.48 -11.33 -22.15
C LYS A 101 -6.55 -10.41 -21.38
N ARG A 102 -6.75 -9.10 -21.53
CA ARG A 102 -5.93 -8.07 -20.90
C ARG A 102 -6.49 -7.69 -19.52
N PRO A 103 -5.63 -7.40 -18.54
CA PRO A 103 -6.09 -6.84 -17.28
C PRO A 103 -6.65 -5.44 -17.48
N LEU A 104 -7.60 -5.06 -16.62
CA LEU A 104 -8.12 -3.69 -16.59
C LEU A 104 -7.06 -2.74 -16.00
N PRO A 105 -7.03 -1.48 -16.45
CA PRO A 105 -6.20 -0.45 -15.80
C PRO A 105 -6.65 -0.25 -14.35
N GLU A 106 -5.70 -0.04 -13.43
CA GLU A 106 -6.02 0.14 -12.00
C GLU A 106 -6.85 1.40 -11.74
N LEU A 107 -6.62 2.45 -12.53
CA LEU A 107 -7.28 3.75 -12.45
C LEU A 107 -7.52 4.29 -13.87
N PRO A 108 -8.64 3.93 -14.53
CA PRO A 108 -8.98 4.50 -15.83
C PRO A 108 -9.35 5.98 -15.69
N ASN A 109 -8.74 6.83 -16.51
CA ASN A 109 -9.09 8.25 -16.60
C ASN A 109 -10.19 8.48 -17.64
N ARG A 110 -10.18 7.71 -18.74
CA ARG A 110 -11.19 7.79 -19.81
C ARG A 110 -11.83 6.44 -20.10
N ILE A 111 -13.16 6.42 -20.10
CA ILE A 111 -13.98 5.24 -20.39
C ILE A 111 -14.82 5.49 -21.64
N GLY A 112 -14.72 4.61 -22.63
CA GLY A 112 -15.62 4.61 -23.79
C GLY A 112 -16.85 3.75 -23.50
N LEU A 113 -18.00 4.37 -23.31
CA LEU A 113 -19.25 3.68 -23.01
C LEU A 113 -20.06 3.46 -24.29
N ILE A 114 -20.33 2.20 -24.64
CA ILE A 114 -21.11 1.80 -25.81
C ILE A 114 -22.45 1.26 -25.32
N THR A 115 -23.50 2.07 -25.44
CA THR A 115 -24.86 1.71 -25.05
C THR A 115 -25.88 2.67 -25.67
N SER A 116 -27.17 2.41 -25.48
CA SER A 116 -28.22 3.36 -25.84
C SER A 116 -28.32 4.46 -24.78
N ARG A 117 -28.47 5.71 -25.21
CA ARG A 117 -28.56 6.89 -24.31
C ARG A 117 -29.81 6.83 -23.45
N ASP A 118 -30.88 6.27 -24.00
CA ASP A 118 -32.18 6.17 -23.32
C ASP A 118 -32.29 4.90 -22.45
N ALA A 119 -31.27 4.06 -22.42
CA ALA A 119 -31.27 2.84 -21.62
C ALA A 119 -30.94 3.13 -20.15
N ALA A 120 -31.69 2.50 -19.24
CA ALA A 120 -31.42 2.53 -17.80
C ALA A 120 -29.98 2.11 -17.45
N ALA A 121 -29.39 1.23 -18.26
CA ALA A 121 -28.00 0.79 -18.13
C ALA A 121 -26.99 1.94 -18.19
N CYS A 122 -27.22 2.96 -19.04
CA CYS A 122 -26.36 4.14 -19.14
C CYS A 122 -26.39 4.94 -17.83
N SER A 123 -27.61 5.26 -17.35
CA SER A 123 -27.78 6.03 -16.11
C SER A 123 -27.26 5.28 -14.88
N ASP A 124 -27.46 3.96 -14.81
CA ASP A 124 -26.96 3.15 -13.69
C ASP A 124 -25.44 3.07 -13.69
N PHE A 125 -24.82 2.83 -14.85
CA PHE A 125 -23.37 2.81 -14.97
C PHE A 125 -22.75 4.14 -14.51
N ILE A 126 -23.24 5.28 -15.04
CA ILE A 126 -22.73 6.61 -14.71
C ILE A 126 -22.95 6.92 -13.22
N ARG A 127 -24.12 6.59 -12.67
CA ARG A 127 -24.43 6.83 -11.24
C ARG A 127 -23.49 6.07 -10.31
N ILE A 128 -23.23 4.79 -10.58
CA ILE A 128 -22.32 3.97 -9.76
C ILE A 128 -20.88 4.48 -9.88
N LEU A 129 -20.44 4.79 -11.10
CA LEU A 129 -19.10 5.32 -11.35
C LEU A 129 -18.85 6.64 -10.60
N SER A 130 -19.80 7.58 -10.68
CA SER A 130 -19.73 8.87 -10.00
C SER A 130 -19.75 8.75 -8.48
N ASN A 131 -20.57 7.85 -7.94
CA ASN A 131 -20.64 7.64 -6.50
C ASN A 131 -19.36 6.97 -5.95
N ARG A 132 -18.72 6.12 -6.75
CA ARG A 132 -17.61 5.27 -6.29
C ARG A 132 -16.24 5.90 -6.45
N TRP A 133 -16.00 6.64 -7.53
CA TRP A 133 -14.71 7.33 -7.79
C TRP A 133 -14.90 8.81 -8.14
N GLY A 134 -15.84 9.13 -9.03
CA GLY A 134 -16.25 10.51 -9.36
C GLY A 134 -15.42 11.20 -10.45
N ASP A 135 -14.10 10.95 -10.52
CA ASP A 135 -13.18 11.67 -11.40
C ASP A 135 -12.76 10.80 -12.61
N VAL A 136 -13.70 10.58 -13.53
CA VAL A 136 -13.48 9.78 -14.75
C VAL A 136 -14.24 10.41 -15.92
N ASP A 137 -13.56 10.58 -17.05
CA ASP A 137 -14.13 11.05 -18.30
C ASP A 137 -14.86 9.90 -19.01
N VAL A 138 -16.16 10.06 -19.27
CA VAL A 138 -16.98 9.02 -19.92
C VAL A 138 -17.43 9.52 -21.28
N GLU A 139 -16.91 8.90 -22.33
CA GLU A 139 -17.30 9.17 -23.71
C GLU A 139 -18.37 8.17 -24.16
N LEU A 140 -19.61 8.63 -24.34
CA LEU A 140 -20.73 7.80 -24.76
C LEU A 140 -20.81 7.69 -26.29
N ALA A 141 -20.62 6.48 -26.81
CA ALA A 141 -21.01 6.11 -28.16
C ALA A 141 -22.45 5.56 -28.16
N HIS A 142 -23.38 6.39 -28.61
CA HIS A 142 -24.79 6.00 -28.73
C HIS A 142 -24.99 4.92 -29.79
N VAL A 143 -25.50 3.76 -29.38
CA VAL A 143 -25.86 2.66 -30.28
C VAL A 143 -27.20 2.05 -29.90
N HIS A 144 -27.90 1.47 -30.87
CA HIS A 144 -29.01 0.57 -30.60
C HIS A 144 -28.47 -0.71 -29.95
N VAL A 145 -29.10 -1.13 -28.86
CA VAL A 145 -28.72 -2.33 -28.10
C VAL A 145 -29.61 -3.54 -28.43
N GLN A 146 -30.59 -3.35 -29.32
CA GLN A 146 -31.50 -4.38 -29.81
C GLN A 146 -31.99 -4.04 -31.22
N GLY A 147 -32.50 -5.06 -31.91
CA GLY A 147 -32.99 -4.95 -33.29
C GLY A 147 -31.87 -4.95 -34.35
N GLU A 148 -32.27 -4.87 -35.62
CA GLU A 148 -31.38 -5.08 -36.77
C GLU A 148 -30.23 -4.06 -36.87
N ARG A 149 -30.43 -2.84 -36.34
CA ARG A 149 -29.41 -1.78 -36.36
C ARG A 149 -28.31 -1.95 -35.32
N ALA A 150 -28.52 -2.80 -34.31
CA ALA A 150 -27.61 -2.91 -33.18
C ALA A 150 -26.24 -3.45 -33.59
N VAL A 151 -26.19 -4.52 -34.38
CA VAL A 151 -24.94 -5.15 -34.82
C VAL A 151 -24.00 -4.18 -35.57
N PRO A 152 -24.43 -3.51 -36.66
CA PRO A 152 -23.55 -2.60 -37.39
C PRO A 152 -23.14 -1.38 -36.56
N GLU A 153 -24.03 -0.86 -35.71
CA GLU A 153 -23.71 0.30 -34.87
C GLU A 153 -22.72 -0.04 -33.74
N ILE A 154 -22.87 -1.18 -33.07
CA ILE A 154 -21.91 -1.66 -32.06
C ILE A 154 -20.53 -1.86 -32.70
N CYS A 155 -20.46 -2.53 -33.85
CA CYS A 155 -19.20 -2.71 -34.58
C CYS A 155 -18.58 -1.38 -35.01
N GLY A 156 -19.41 -0.43 -35.46
CA GLY A 156 -18.99 0.92 -35.82
C GLY A 156 -18.41 1.69 -34.64
N ALA A 157 -19.06 1.65 -33.47
CA ALA A 157 -18.58 2.28 -32.24
C ALA A 157 -17.25 1.70 -31.76
N LEU A 158 -17.10 0.36 -31.77
CA LEU A 158 -15.84 -0.30 -31.45
C LEU A 158 -14.72 0.13 -32.42
N THR A 159 -15.02 0.18 -33.72
CA THR A 159 -14.06 0.61 -34.74
C THR A 159 -13.65 2.07 -34.55
N HIS A 160 -14.63 2.94 -34.25
CA HIS A 160 -14.41 4.35 -34.00
C HIS A 160 -13.41 4.58 -32.85
N PHE A 161 -13.68 4.01 -31.67
CA PHE A 161 -12.77 4.16 -30.52
C PHE A 161 -11.37 3.59 -30.79
N ASN A 162 -11.28 2.46 -31.51
CA ASN A 162 -10.00 1.85 -31.88
C ASN A 162 -9.21 2.64 -32.94
N ALA A 163 -9.89 3.50 -33.70
CA ALA A 163 -9.29 4.39 -34.69
C ALA A 163 -8.81 5.73 -34.10
N LEU A 164 -9.23 6.08 -32.88
CA LEU A 164 -8.80 7.32 -32.22
C LEU A 164 -7.27 7.36 -32.02
N PRO A 165 -6.66 8.56 -32.10
CA PRO A 165 -5.28 8.79 -31.70
C PRO A 165 -5.04 8.34 -30.25
N GLN A 166 -3.81 7.94 -29.92
CA GLN A 166 -3.48 7.44 -28.59
C GLN A 166 -3.76 8.47 -27.46
N SER A 167 -3.70 9.77 -27.76
CA SER A 167 -4.01 10.85 -26.82
C SER A 167 -5.47 10.92 -26.41
N ASP A 168 -6.39 10.56 -27.31
CA ASP A 168 -7.84 10.70 -27.11
C ASP A 168 -8.52 9.36 -26.86
N ARG A 169 -7.78 8.26 -27.00
CA ARG A 169 -8.30 6.91 -26.87
C ARG A 169 -8.69 6.62 -25.41
N PRO A 170 -9.86 6.02 -25.17
CA PRO A 170 -10.21 5.51 -23.85
C PRO A 170 -9.23 4.46 -23.34
N ASP A 171 -9.02 4.44 -22.02
CA ASP A 171 -8.22 3.41 -21.35
C ASP A 171 -8.94 2.05 -21.37
N VAL A 172 -10.27 2.09 -21.39
CA VAL A 172 -11.14 0.92 -21.38
C VAL A 172 -12.46 1.21 -22.09
N LEU A 173 -12.99 0.20 -22.78
CA LEU A 173 -14.31 0.23 -23.39
C LEU A 173 -15.31 -0.57 -22.56
N VAL A 174 -16.54 -0.11 -22.52
CA VAL A 174 -17.64 -0.78 -21.83
C VAL A 174 -18.80 -0.94 -22.80
N LEU A 175 -19.07 -2.17 -23.19
CA LEU A 175 -20.27 -2.52 -23.95
C LEU A 175 -21.32 -3.03 -22.98
N THR A 176 -22.41 -2.28 -22.82
CA THR A 176 -23.38 -2.58 -21.77
C THR A 176 -24.83 -2.42 -22.20
N ARG A 177 -25.68 -3.23 -21.58
CA ARG A 177 -27.14 -3.22 -21.75
C ARG A 177 -27.80 -3.65 -20.44
N GLY A 178 -29.03 -3.20 -20.22
CA GLY A 178 -29.91 -3.77 -19.19
C GLY A 178 -30.40 -5.18 -19.56
N GLY A 179 -31.32 -5.71 -18.76
CA GLY A 179 -31.97 -6.99 -19.05
C GLY A 179 -32.78 -6.99 -20.35
N GLY A 180 -33.20 -8.19 -20.79
CA GLY A 180 -34.00 -8.39 -21.99
C GLY A 180 -34.32 -9.87 -22.19
N SER A 181 -35.17 -10.17 -23.18
CA SER A 181 -35.39 -11.55 -23.63
C SER A 181 -34.16 -12.11 -24.36
N LEU A 182 -34.16 -13.41 -24.71
CA LEU A 182 -33.08 -13.99 -25.52
C LEU A 182 -32.94 -13.28 -26.89
N GLU A 183 -34.07 -12.92 -27.51
CA GLU A 183 -34.13 -12.25 -28.81
C GLU A 183 -33.48 -10.87 -28.77
N ASP A 184 -33.74 -10.15 -27.69
CA ASP A 184 -33.16 -8.86 -27.38
C ASP A 184 -31.62 -8.94 -27.34
N LEU A 185 -31.07 -10.02 -26.77
CA LEU A 185 -29.63 -10.21 -26.62
C LEU A 185 -28.92 -10.70 -27.89
N MET A 186 -29.65 -10.98 -28.97
CA MET A 186 -29.07 -11.54 -30.20
C MET A 186 -28.03 -10.64 -30.87
N ALA A 187 -28.15 -9.32 -30.71
CA ALA A 187 -27.14 -8.38 -31.21
C ALA A 187 -25.73 -8.67 -30.65
N PHE A 188 -25.63 -9.08 -29.38
CA PHE A 188 -24.36 -9.38 -28.71
C PHE A 188 -23.86 -10.80 -28.98
N ASN A 189 -24.70 -11.64 -29.58
CA ASN A 189 -24.36 -12.99 -30.00
C ASN A 189 -23.98 -13.05 -31.49
N ALA A 190 -24.14 -11.96 -32.23
CA ALA A 190 -23.75 -11.90 -33.63
C ALA A 190 -22.24 -12.04 -33.80
N GLU A 191 -21.81 -12.91 -34.72
CA GLU A 191 -20.39 -13.19 -34.99
C GLU A 191 -19.57 -11.91 -35.23
N ALA A 192 -20.14 -10.95 -35.97
CA ALA A 192 -19.50 -9.66 -36.25
C ALA A 192 -19.14 -8.88 -34.97
N VAL A 193 -20.04 -8.86 -33.98
CA VAL A 193 -19.78 -8.19 -32.70
C VAL A 193 -18.71 -8.94 -31.92
N VAL A 194 -18.79 -10.27 -31.84
CA VAL A 194 -17.79 -11.09 -31.13
C VAL A 194 -16.39 -10.87 -31.70
N ARG A 195 -16.27 -10.87 -33.03
CA ARG A 195 -14.99 -10.59 -33.72
C ARG A 195 -14.52 -9.15 -33.50
N ALA A 196 -15.43 -8.18 -33.48
CA ALA A 196 -15.07 -6.78 -33.21
C ALA A 196 -14.58 -6.58 -31.76
N VAL A 197 -15.22 -7.21 -30.78
CA VAL A 197 -14.80 -7.25 -29.38
C VAL A 197 -13.42 -7.91 -29.28
N PHE A 198 -13.22 -9.03 -29.98
CA PHE A 198 -11.93 -9.73 -30.02
C PHE A 198 -10.80 -8.88 -30.61
N ALA A 199 -11.08 -8.16 -31.70
CA ALA A 199 -10.11 -7.36 -32.42
C ALA A 199 -9.79 -6.00 -31.74
N SER A 200 -10.47 -5.65 -30.65
CA SER A 200 -10.29 -4.37 -29.97
C SER A 200 -8.87 -4.22 -29.43
N ARG A 201 -8.22 -3.09 -29.72
CA ARG A 201 -6.90 -2.69 -29.19
C ARG A 201 -7.00 -2.12 -27.77
N ILE A 202 -8.19 -1.70 -27.37
CA ILE A 202 -8.51 -1.19 -26.03
C ILE A 202 -9.13 -2.35 -25.22
N PRO A 203 -8.72 -2.56 -23.95
CA PRO A 203 -9.37 -3.50 -23.06
C PRO A 203 -10.88 -3.27 -23.03
N ILE A 204 -11.67 -4.33 -23.15
CA ILE A 204 -13.13 -4.22 -23.20
C ILE A 204 -13.82 -5.02 -22.10
N VAL A 205 -14.73 -4.35 -21.42
CA VAL A 205 -15.69 -4.95 -20.48
C VAL A 205 -17.02 -5.09 -21.20
N VAL A 206 -17.56 -6.30 -21.21
CA VAL A 206 -18.93 -6.54 -21.71
C VAL A 206 -19.82 -6.88 -20.52
N ALA A 207 -20.94 -6.19 -20.43
CA ALA A 207 -21.88 -6.21 -19.32
C ALA A 207 -23.32 -6.26 -19.84
N VAL A 208 -23.73 -7.43 -20.32
CA VAL A 208 -24.98 -7.62 -21.03
C VAL A 208 -25.82 -8.66 -20.28
N GLY A 209 -26.92 -8.23 -19.65
CA GLY A 209 -27.89 -9.15 -19.04
C GLY A 209 -27.80 -9.31 -17.52
N HIS A 210 -28.29 -10.46 -17.03
CA HIS A 210 -28.22 -10.92 -15.63
C HIS A 210 -27.46 -12.26 -15.60
N GLU A 211 -27.16 -12.80 -14.41
CA GLU A 211 -26.28 -13.97 -14.21
C GLU A 211 -26.60 -15.25 -15.03
N ARG A 212 -27.80 -15.37 -15.62
CA ARG A 212 -28.24 -16.57 -16.35
C ARG A 212 -28.12 -16.49 -17.89
N ASP A 213 -27.95 -15.30 -18.45
CA ASP A 213 -28.04 -15.06 -19.90
C ASP A 213 -26.68 -14.64 -20.49
N GLU A 214 -25.72 -15.56 -20.53
CA GLU A 214 -24.38 -15.29 -21.06
C GLU A 214 -24.39 -15.14 -22.59
N THR A 215 -23.68 -14.12 -23.08
CA THR A 215 -23.56 -13.79 -24.50
C THR A 215 -22.17 -14.13 -25.05
N LEU A 216 -22.07 -14.37 -26.36
CA LEU A 216 -20.80 -14.64 -27.03
C LEU A 216 -19.82 -13.45 -26.94
N ALA A 217 -20.33 -12.22 -26.94
CA ALA A 217 -19.52 -11.04 -26.73
C ALA A 217 -18.86 -11.03 -25.33
N GLU A 218 -19.54 -11.48 -24.28
CA GLU A 218 -18.94 -11.60 -22.94
C GLU A 218 -17.81 -12.62 -22.88
N TYR A 219 -17.92 -13.74 -23.61
CA TYR A 219 -16.83 -14.71 -23.67
C TYR A 219 -15.59 -14.18 -24.40
N ALA A 220 -15.78 -13.33 -25.42
CA ALA A 220 -14.69 -12.68 -26.15
C ALA A 220 -14.15 -11.42 -25.45
N ALA A 221 -14.82 -10.90 -24.44
CA ALA A 221 -14.38 -9.73 -23.70
C ALA A 221 -13.09 -9.99 -22.92
N ASP A 222 -12.33 -8.94 -22.63
CA ASP A 222 -11.19 -9.04 -21.71
C ASP A 222 -11.67 -9.29 -20.28
N VAL A 223 -12.75 -8.60 -19.87
CA VAL A 223 -13.42 -8.83 -18.60
C VAL A 223 -14.93 -8.91 -18.80
N ARG A 224 -15.52 -9.94 -18.20
CA ARG A 224 -16.96 -10.07 -18.07
C ARG A 224 -17.47 -9.37 -16.82
N ALA A 225 -18.60 -8.67 -16.94
CA ALA A 225 -19.37 -8.16 -15.81
C ALA A 225 -20.83 -8.61 -15.94
N SER A 226 -21.46 -8.97 -14.82
CA SER A 226 -22.81 -9.54 -14.83
C SER A 226 -23.92 -8.51 -15.07
N THR A 227 -23.65 -7.23 -14.84
CA THR A 227 -24.61 -6.11 -14.95
C THR A 227 -23.85 -4.81 -15.26
N PRO A 228 -24.53 -3.75 -15.75
CA PRO A 228 -23.92 -2.43 -15.91
C PRO A 228 -23.28 -1.92 -14.60
N SER A 229 -23.94 -2.11 -13.46
CA SER A 229 -23.42 -1.74 -12.14
C SER A 229 -22.15 -2.53 -11.79
N ASN A 230 -22.14 -3.84 -12.03
CA ASN A 230 -20.96 -4.67 -11.79
C ASN A 230 -19.78 -4.28 -12.69
N ALA A 231 -20.05 -3.79 -13.91
CA ALA A 231 -19.02 -3.26 -14.79
C ALA A 231 -18.33 -2.04 -14.16
N ALA A 232 -19.12 -1.06 -13.69
CA ALA A 232 -18.58 0.11 -12.99
C ALA A 232 -17.79 -0.31 -11.73
N GLU A 233 -18.29 -1.27 -10.96
CA GLU A 233 -17.60 -1.80 -9.77
C GLU A 233 -16.27 -2.53 -10.08
N ARG A 234 -16.13 -3.13 -11.26
CA ARG A 234 -14.88 -3.77 -11.67
C ARG A 234 -13.87 -2.77 -12.21
N LEU A 235 -14.34 -1.65 -12.74
CA LEU A 235 -13.52 -0.65 -13.43
C LEU A 235 -12.85 0.35 -12.49
N VAL A 236 -13.56 0.79 -11.45
CA VAL A 236 -13.06 1.84 -10.56
C VAL A 236 -13.00 1.35 -9.11
N PRO A 237 -11.94 1.67 -8.35
CA PRO A 237 -11.88 1.32 -6.94
C PRO A 237 -12.89 2.13 -6.12
N GLU A 238 -13.14 1.68 -4.88
CA GLU A 238 -13.97 2.43 -3.95
C GLU A 238 -13.18 3.56 -3.29
N ARG A 239 -13.61 4.81 -3.53
CA ARG A 239 -12.94 6.02 -3.01
C ARG A 239 -12.77 5.99 -1.50
N ALA A 240 -13.78 5.52 -0.76
CA ALA A 240 -13.71 5.42 0.70
C ALA A 240 -12.59 4.45 1.15
N ALA A 241 -12.48 3.29 0.50
CA ALA A 241 -11.43 2.32 0.78
C ALA A 241 -10.03 2.88 0.46
N MET A 242 -9.87 3.57 -0.68
CA MET A 242 -8.60 4.21 -1.05
C MET A 242 -8.20 5.31 -0.07
N LEU A 243 -9.13 6.17 0.34
CA LEU A 243 -8.88 7.19 1.36
C LEU A 243 -8.47 6.58 2.70
N GLN A 244 -9.13 5.49 3.11
CA GLN A 244 -8.78 4.78 4.33
C GLN A 244 -7.36 4.21 4.26
N GLN A 245 -6.95 3.63 3.12
CA GLN A 245 -5.59 3.16 2.92
C GLN A 245 -4.58 4.31 3.02
N VAL A 246 -4.83 5.45 2.37
CA VAL A 246 -3.98 6.64 2.46
C VAL A 246 -3.84 7.12 3.90
N CYS A 247 -4.93 7.23 4.65
CA CYS A 247 -4.89 7.59 6.07
C CYS A 247 -4.06 6.60 6.89
N MET A 248 -4.27 5.29 6.71
CA MET A 248 -3.48 4.25 7.40
C MET A 248 -1.98 4.30 7.05
N HIS A 249 -1.63 4.69 5.82
CA HIS A 249 -0.23 4.88 5.42
C HIS A 249 0.35 6.15 6.03
N ALA A 250 -0.41 7.25 6.08
CA ALA A 250 0.00 8.50 6.70
C ALA A 250 0.23 8.35 8.21
N ASP A 251 -0.67 7.65 8.92
CA ASP A 251 -0.52 7.39 10.36
C ASP A 251 0.68 6.49 10.66
N ARG A 252 0.91 5.45 9.82
CA ARG A 252 2.12 4.61 9.94
C ARG A 252 3.41 5.40 9.71
N LEU A 253 3.42 6.31 8.74
CA LEU A 253 4.57 7.18 8.50
C LEU A 253 4.81 8.11 9.69
N ARG A 254 3.76 8.75 10.21
CA ARG A 254 3.85 9.62 11.38
C ARG A 254 4.44 8.88 12.58
N ALA A 255 3.88 7.71 12.92
CA ALA A 255 4.37 6.89 14.03
C ALA A 255 5.86 6.52 13.88
N ARG A 256 6.29 6.14 12.66
CA ARG A 256 7.71 5.84 12.41
C ARG A 256 8.63 7.04 12.56
N VAL A 257 8.17 8.23 12.17
CA VAL A 257 8.93 9.47 12.34
C VAL A 257 9.05 9.80 13.83
N ASP A 258 7.95 9.70 14.57
CA ASP A 258 7.93 9.96 16.02
C ASP A 258 8.86 8.99 16.78
N ASP A 259 8.78 7.69 16.47
CA ASP A 259 9.67 6.68 17.05
C ASP A 259 11.15 6.95 16.71
N TYR A 260 11.44 7.33 15.46
CA TYR A 260 12.80 7.66 15.04
C TYR A 260 13.34 8.88 15.79
N LEU A 261 12.54 9.94 15.93
CA LEU A 261 12.93 11.14 16.67
C LEU A 261 13.11 10.84 18.16
N ALA A 262 12.24 10.04 18.77
CA ALA A 262 12.37 9.64 20.17
C ALA A 262 13.66 8.84 20.41
N GLN A 263 13.97 7.86 19.54
CA GLN A 263 15.21 7.08 19.64
C GLN A 263 16.45 7.95 19.49
N ARG A 264 16.45 8.89 18.55
CA ARG A 264 17.56 9.85 18.37
C ARG A 264 17.70 10.79 19.56
N GLY A 265 16.59 11.26 20.13
CA GLY A 265 16.57 12.06 21.36
C GLY A 265 17.27 11.35 22.52
N LEU A 266 16.90 10.08 22.77
CA LEU A 266 17.52 9.27 23.82
C LEU A 266 19.03 9.06 23.62
N LEU A 267 19.50 8.93 22.38
CA LEU A 267 20.93 8.81 22.09
C LEU A 267 21.69 10.12 22.40
N VAL A 268 21.11 11.26 22.08
CA VAL A 268 21.67 12.58 22.41
C VAL A 268 21.71 12.77 23.92
N GLU A 269 20.61 12.50 24.62
CA GLU A 269 20.54 12.58 26.08
C GLU A 269 21.58 11.69 26.76
N ARG A 270 21.73 10.43 26.32
CA ARG A 270 22.77 9.52 26.84
C ARG A 270 24.17 10.06 26.58
N SER A 271 24.42 10.65 25.42
CA SER A 271 25.73 11.21 25.06
C SER A 271 26.06 12.44 25.92
N VAL A 272 25.08 13.32 26.13
CA VAL A 272 25.21 14.49 27.02
C VAL A 272 25.45 14.06 28.46
N SER A 273 24.66 13.13 28.99
CA SER A 273 24.83 12.59 30.35
C SER A 273 26.18 11.89 30.55
N ARG A 274 26.67 11.16 29.53
CA ARG A 274 28.01 10.55 29.56
C ARG A 274 29.10 11.62 29.58
N MET A 275 28.97 12.66 28.77
CA MET A 275 29.92 13.77 28.76
C MET A 275 29.94 14.50 30.10
N GLN A 276 28.78 14.81 30.67
CA GLN A 276 28.66 15.45 31.99
C GLN A 276 29.30 14.61 33.10
N SER A 277 29.09 13.29 33.11
CA SER A 277 29.71 12.42 34.12
C SER A 277 31.23 12.33 33.98
N VAL A 278 31.77 12.32 32.75
CA VAL A 278 33.22 12.40 32.51
C VAL A 278 33.76 13.75 32.97
N MET A 279 33.10 14.86 32.63
CA MET A 279 33.51 16.20 33.07
C MET A 279 33.51 16.34 34.58
N ALA A 280 32.48 15.83 35.27
CA ALA A 280 32.42 15.84 36.73
C ALA A 280 33.58 15.05 37.36
N ARG A 281 33.93 13.88 36.81
CA ARG A 281 35.08 13.08 37.27
C ARG A 281 36.42 13.79 37.05
N VAL A 282 36.60 14.41 35.88
CA VAL A 282 37.81 15.19 35.57
C VAL A 282 37.93 16.38 36.52
N HIS A 283 36.83 17.11 36.75
CA HIS A 283 36.81 18.23 37.69
C HIS A 283 37.19 17.77 39.10
N LEU A 284 36.60 16.69 39.60
CA LEU A 284 36.91 16.18 40.95
C LEU A 284 38.39 15.79 41.08
N ALA A 285 38.92 15.03 40.11
CA ALA A 285 40.32 14.62 40.11
C ALA A 285 41.26 15.83 40.03
N LEU A 286 40.94 16.84 39.22
CA LEU A 286 41.72 18.07 39.14
C LEU A 286 41.70 18.83 40.48
N SER A 287 40.54 18.96 41.12
CA SER A 287 40.42 19.59 42.43
C SER A 287 41.24 18.86 43.50
N GLU A 288 41.23 17.53 43.54
CA GLU A 288 42.06 16.73 44.44
C GLU A 288 43.56 16.94 44.17
N THR A 289 43.96 16.97 42.89
CA THR A 289 45.37 17.21 42.52
C THR A 289 45.83 18.62 42.90
N ILE A 290 44.98 19.64 42.72
CA ILE A 290 45.29 21.01 43.16
C ILE A 290 45.47 21.04 44.68
N GLN A 291 44.54 20.47 45.44
CA GLN A 291 44.63 20.42 46.90
C GLN A 291 45.90 19.70 47.38
N THR A 292 46.22 18.55 46.80
CA THR A 292 47.44 17.81 47.18
C THR A 292 48.72 18.59 46.88
N VAL A 293 48.78 19.30 45.74
CA VAL A 293 49.91 20.18 45.40
C VAL A 293 50.00 21.36 46.36
N GLU A 294 48.88 21.99 46.71
CA GLU A 294 48.83 23.08 47.69
C GLU A 294 49.35 22.63 49.06
N HIS A 295 48.82 21.53 49.61
CA HIS A 295 49.27 20.98 50.89
C HIS A 295 50.74 20.56 50.87
N ALA A 296 51.23 19.97 49.76
CA ALA A 296 52.64 19.62 49.63
C ALA A 296 53.54 20.87 49.59
N GLY A 297 53.08 21.93 48.93
CA GLY A 297 53.75 23.23 48.91
C GLY A 297 53.84 23.86 50.30
N GLU A 298 52.73 23.91 51.04
CA GLU A 298 52.69 24.40 52.42
C GLU A 298 53.60 23.59 53.36
N ALA A 299 53.54 22.26 53.27
CA ALA A 299 54.39 21.37 54.06
C ALA A 299 55.89 21.58 53.74
N MET A 300 56.23 21.78 52.46
CA MET A 300 57.59 22.10 52.04
C MET A 300 58.06 23.44 52.63
N LEU A 301 57.24 24.49 52.54
CA LEU A 301 57.56 25.81 53.10
C LEU A 301 57.75 25.74 54.62
N ALA A 302 56.84 25.08 55.33
CA ALA A 302 56.96 24.87 56.77
C ALA A 302 58.25 24.10 57.14
N ARG A 303 58.62 23.11 56.34
CA ARG A 303 59.87 22.36 56.52
C ARG A 303 61.10 23.23 56.29
N ILE A 304 61.10 24.08 55.26
CA ILE A 304 62.18 25.05 55.01
C ILE A 304 62.33 26.01 56.20
N GLU A 305 61.23 26.53 56.73
CA GLU A 305 61.23 27.42 57.89
C GLU A 305 61.71 26.74 59.17
N ALA A 306 61.31 25.48 59.39
CA ALA A 306 61.81 24.68 60.52
C ALA A 306 63.33 24.47 60.45
N HIS A 307 63.86 24.14 59.26
CA HIS A 307 65.30 24.01 59.05
C HIS A 307 66.03 25.35 59.24
N ARG A 308 65.47 26.46 58.75
CA ARG A 308 66.03 27.81 58.99
C ARG A 308 66.10 28.14 60.48
N ARG A 309 65.03 27.86 61.22
CA ARG A 309 65.01 28.04 62.69
C ARG A 309 66.06 27.17 63.37
N HIS A 310 66.16 25.90 62.99
CA HIS A 310 67.14 24.98 63.55
C HIS A 310 68.58 25.44 63.31
N ILE A 311 68.91 25.84 62.08
CA ILE A 311 70.23 26.41 61.74
C ILE A 311 70.49 27.65 62.60
N HIS A 312 69.50 28.55 62.72
CA HIS A 312 69.64 29.75 63.56
C HIS A 312 69.93 29.39 65.03
N THR A 313 69.23 28.40 65.60
CA THR A 313 69.47 27.91 66.96
C THR A 313 70.88 27.33 67.10
N LEU A 314 71.33 26.48 66.17
CA LEU A 314 72.68 25.91 66.19
C LEU A 314 73.76 26.99 66.12
N VAL A 315 73.58 27.98 65.24
CA VAL A 315 74.50 29.14 65.13
C VAL A 315 74.55 29.91 66.45
N THR A 316 73.41 30.11 67.11
CA THR A 316 73.36 30.78 68.42
C THR A 316 74.06 29.95 69.50
N LEU A 317 73.83 28.64 69.56
CA LEU A 317 74.49 27.74 70.51
C LEU A 317 76.02 27.74 70.34
N ILE A 318 76.51 27.63 69.10
CA ILE A 318 77.95 27.71 68.81
C ILE A 318 78.53 29.05 69.30
N ARG A 319 77.79 30.15 69.11
CA ARG A 319 78.20 31.49 69.59
C ARG A 319 78.12 31.63 71.11
N GLU A 320 77.27 30.89 71.80
CA GLU A 320 77.18 30.92 73.27
C GLU A 320 78.25 30.03 73.92
N LEU A 321 78.58 28.90 73.30
CA LEU A 321 79.62 27.98 73.74
C LEU A 321 81.04 28.46 73.42
N ASP A 322 81.18 29.61 72.73
CA ASP A 322 82.48 30.25 72.48
C ASP A 322 83.11 30.74 73.81
N PRO A 323 84.17 30.08 74.30
CA PRO A 323 84.80 30.44 75.57
C PRO A 323 85.34 31.88 75.57
N ALA A 324 85.70 32.41 74.39
CA ALA A 324 86.20 33.78 74.27
C ALA A 324 85.15 34.81 74.69
N ARG A 325 83.85 34.54 74.50
CA ARG A 325 82.78 35.43 74.95
C ARG A 325 82.59 35.42 76.46
N VAL A 326 82.71 34.25 77.10
CA VAL A 326 82.67 34.14 78.57
C VAL A 326 83.84 34.91 79.18
N LEU A 327 85.03 34.76 78.61
CA LEU A 327 86.22 35.51 79.04
C LEU A 327 86.05 37.03 78.86
N ARG A 328 85.48 37.50 77.73
CA ARG A 328 85.16 38.92 77.49
C ARG A 328 84.14 39.53 78.47
N ARG A 329 83.32 38.71 79.14
CA ARG A 329 82.38 39.19 80.17
C ARG A 329 83.04 39.42 81.54
N GLY A 330 84.36 39.25 81.65
CA GLY A 330 85.12 39.48 82.88
C GLY A 330 85.34 38.21 83.72
N TYR A 331 84.96 37.05 83.20
CA TYR A 331 85.33 35.77 83.80
C TYR A 331 86.75 35.37 83.39
N ALA A 332 87.39 34.56 84.23
CA ALA A 332 88.71 34.02 83.97
C ALA A 332 88.67 32.49 83.98
N MET A 333 89.40 31.85 83.07
CA MET A 333 89.54 30.40 83.05
C MET A 333 90.84 30.02 83.76
N VAL A 334 90.71 29.39 84.91
CA VAL A 334 91.86 28.93 85.71
C VAL A 334 92.28 27.54 85.24
N LYS A 335 93.58 27.34 85.01
CA LYS A 335 94.17 26.04 84.71
C LYS A 335 95.29 25.71 85.68
N LYS A 336 95.40 24.43 86.09
CA LYS A 336 96.52 23.86 86.83
C LYS A 336 97.16 22.78 85.95
N SER A 337 98.45 22.92 85.66
CA SER A 337 99.21 22.00 84.80
C SER A 337 98.51 21.69 83.45
N GLY A 338 97.91 22.70 82.82
CA GLY A 338 97.25 22.60 81.51
C GLY A 338 95.78 22.12 81.53
N ARG A 339 95.25 21.65 82.67
CA ARG A 339 93.84 21.25 82.82
C ARG A 339 93.00 22.38 83.45
N VAL A 340 91.78 22.59 82.95
CA VAL A 340 90.85 23.58 83.50
C VAL A 340 90.37 23.13 84.86
N VAL A 341 90.47 24.02 85.84
CA VAL A 341 90.04 23.80 87.22
C VAL A 341 88.61 24.35 87.35
N THR A 342 87.66 23.50 87.73
CA THR A 342 86.24 23.90 87.85
C THR A 342 85.75 23.95 89.29
N SER A 343 86.53 23.42 90.24
CA SER A 343 86.20 23.41 91.66
C SER A 343 87.36 23.91 92.51
N ALA A 344 87.08 24.74 93.52
CA ALA A 344 88.10 25.20 94.46
C ALA A 344 88.77 24.05 95.25
N LYS A 345 88.12 22.88 95.35
CA LYS A 345 88.69 21.70 96.02
C LYS A 345 89.85 21.04 95.26
N GLU A 346 90.03 21.38 93.99
CA GLU A 346 91.13 20.87 93.15
C GLU A 346 92.42 21.71 93.31
N LEU A 347 92.35 22.76 94.14
CA LEU A 347 93.44 23.66 94.44
C LEU A 347 93.84 23.51 95.91
N ASP A 348 95.13 23.24 96.10
CA ASP A 348 95.78 23.23 97.40
C ASP A 348 96.59 24.51 97.58
N LYS A 349 96.76 24.90 98.84
CA LYS A 349 97.59 26.05 99.22
C LYS A 349 99.02 25.85 98.72
N GLY A 350 99.53 26.77 97.92
CA GLY A 350 100.84 26.72 97.28
C GLY A 350 100.84 26.30 95.80
N ASP A 351 99.69 25.90 95.24
CA ASP A 351 99.62 25.54 93.82
C ASP A 351 99.88 26.72 92.89
N ARG A 352 100.63 26.49 91.82
CA ARG A 352 100.75 27.42 90.68
C ARG A 352 99.62 27.19 89.69
N ILE A 353 98.89 28.25 89.40
CA ILE A 353 97.76 28.26 88.48
C ILE A 353 97.99 29.30 87.38
N SER A 354 97.52 29.01 86.17
CA SER A 354 97.48 29.98 85.08
C SER A 354 96.05 30.46 84.87
N VAL A 355 95.85 31.77 84.89
CA VAL A 355 94.56 32.43 84.75
C VAL A 355 94.48 33.04 83.34
N HIS A 356 93.64 32.48 82.49
CA HIS A 356 93.38 33.02 81.15
C HIS A 356 92.23 34.04 81.21
N LEU A 357 92.44 35.21 80.63
CA LEU A 357 91.47 36.30 80.54
C LEU A 357 90.99 36.47 79.09
N ALA A 358 90.10 37.45 78.85
CA ALA A 358 89.62 37.79 77.51
C ALA A 358 90.76 38.03 76.52
N GLU A 359 91.81 38.68 77.00
CA GLU A 359 93.04 38.96 76.28
C GLU A 359 94.22 38.69 77.23
N GLY A 360 95.11 37.78 76.84
CA GLY A 360 96.29 37.42 77.63
C GLY A 360 96.07 36.37 78.71
N GLN A 361 97.18 35.98 79.33
CA GLN A 361 97.26 34.97 80.40
C GLN A 361 98.18 35.49 81.50
N VAL A 362 97.83 35.25 82.76
CA VAL A 362 98.62 35.62 83.93
C VAL A 362 98.83 34.39 84.80
N ASP A 363 100.02 34.23 85.38
CA ASP A 363 100.31 33.18 86.35
C ASP A 363 100.09 33.67 87.78
N ALA A 364 99.44 32.85 88.60
CA ALA A 364 99.13 33.14 89.99
C ALA A 364 99.44 31.94 90.90
N ALA A 365 99.52 32.16 92.20
CA ALA A 365 99.70 31.12 93.21
C ALA A 365 98.52 31.12 94.20
N VAL A 366 98.05 29.94 94.60
CA VAL A 366 96.96 29.76 95.57
C VAL A 366 97.51 30.02 96.98
N LEU A 367 97.02 31.05 97.64
CA LEU A 367 97.57 31.54 98.91
C LEU A 367 96.99 30.94 100.16
#